data_AF-A0A1Q8V4Y4-F1
#
_entry.id   AF-A0A1Q8V4Y4-F1
#
_cell.length_a   1.000
_cell.length_b   1.000
_cell.length_c   1.000
_cell.angle_alpha   90.00
_cell.angle_beta   90.00
_cell.angle_gamma   90.00
#
_symmetry.space_group_name_H-M   'P 1'
#
loop_
_entity.id
_entity.type
_entity.pdbx_description
1 polymer ?
#
loop_
_entity_poly.entity_id
_entity_poly.type
_entity_poly.pdbx_seq_one_letter_code
_entity_poly.pdbx_strand_id
1 'polypeptide(L)'
;PLVSAFRPTYNMAVNLLERMPRTRVREVLEQSFAQFQADRGVVELAAQARRKRRSLEGLEKDMTCRLGDFREYASLRQAIADAEADLSRDKASARRSETGRSMSSLGRGDVVVFRKGRRRRHGIVLEVGADRTGTPTISVLGEDSRVVALTPDTAPDGVMRVGALRVADSVDPHRPRDRDRLVQRLVDALRSGDLEGGGKRTRTRSSRAQARRDSAIENLERLRHEMRSHPCHGCPDREEHARVGRKWSRAKADADSLQRRI
;
A
#
# COMPACT_ATOMS: atom_id res chain seq x y z
N PRO A 1 14.55 34.51 -8.85
CA PRO A 1 15.40 33.46 -9.46
C PRO A 1 16.06 33.99 -10.74
N LEU A 2 17.40 33.96 -10.79
CA LEU A 2 18.15 34.17 -12.03
C LEU A 2 17.96 32.92 -12.89
N VAL A 3 17.42 33.08 -14.10
CA VAL A 3 17.22 31.99 -15.06
C VAL A 3 18.45 31.93 -15.96
N SER A 4 19.11 30.78 -16.06
CA SER A 4 20.21 30.60 -17.01
C SER A 4 19.70 30.81 -18.44
N ALA A 5 20.31 31.75 -19.18
CA ALA A 5 20.04 32.00 -20.59
C ALA A 5 21.01 31.25 -21.52
N PHE A 6 21.60 30.15 -21.04
CA PHE A 6 22.68 29.45 -21.74
C PHE A 6 22.22 28.92 -23.11
N ARG A 7 22.88 29.41 -24.17
CA ARG A 7 22.80 28.88 -25.53
C ARG A 7 24.22 28.69 -26.04
N PRO A 8 24.73 27.45 -26.10
CA PRO A 8 26.10 27.25 -26.54
C PRO A 8 26.22 27.66 -28.02
N THR A 9 27.04 28.67 -28.30
CA THR A 9 27.35 29.09 -29.66
C THR A 9 28.70 28.52 -30.09
N TYR A 10 28.88 28.35 -31.41
CA TYR A 10 30.13 27.84 -31.97
C TYR A 10 31.33 28.71 -31.56
N ASN A 11 31.17 30.03 -31.59
CA ASN A 11 32.20 30.99 -31.20
C ASN A 11 32.61 30.85 -29.73
N MET A 12 31.65 30.59 -28.83
CA MET A 12 31.96 30.35 -27.42
C MET A 12 32.75 29.05 -27.23
N ALA A 13 32.40 27.97 -27.94
CA ALA A 13 33.15 26.71 -27.86
C ALA A 13 34.60 26.88 -28.36
N VAL A 14 34.81 27.65 -29.43
CA VAL A 14 36.15 27.99 -29.95
C VAL A 14 36.94 28.81 -28.92
N ASN A 15 36.36 29.87 -28.36
CA ASN A 15 37.01 30.69 -27.34
C ASN A 15 37.38 29.91 -26.07
N LEU A 16 36.57 28.92 -25.68
CA LEU A 16 36.87 28.05 -24.55
C LEU A 16 38.01 27.09 -24.89
N LEU A 17 38.03 26.50 -26.09
CA LEU A 17 39.11 25.61 -26.54
C LEU A 17 40.46 26.31 -26.70
N GLU A 18 40.48 27.61 -26.98
CA GLU A 18 41.70 28.42 -27.01
C GLU A 18 42.33 28.62 -25.61
N ARG A 19 41.51 28.61 -24.54
CA ARG A 19 41.95 28.95 -23.19
C ARG A 19 42.14 27.73 -22.27
N MET A 20 41.51 26.61 -22.59
CA MET A 20 41.55 25.41 -21.75
C MET A 20 41.43 24.13 -22.59
N PRO A 21 41.97 23.00 -22.11
CA PRO A 21 41.92 21.74 -22.83
C PRO A 21 40.48 21.23 -23.03
N ARG A 22 40.26 20.49 -24.13
CA ARG A 22 38.95 19.96 -24.56
C ARG A 22 38.10 19.30 -23.46
N THR A 23 38.75 18.58 -22.55
CA THR A 23 38.07 17.86 -21.46
C THR A 23 37.43 18.83 -20.48
N ARG A 24 38.14 19.92 -20.15
CA ARG A 24 37.65 20.96 -19.25
C ARG A 24 36.55 21.80 -19.88
N VAL A 25 36.66 22.09 -21.19
CA VAL A 25 35.57 22.74 -21.95
C VAL A 25 34.30 21.88 -21.89
N ARG A 26 34.42 20.58 -22.12
CA ARG A 26 33.29 19.65 -22.06
C ARG A 26 32.62 19.67 -20.69
N GLU A 27 33.39 19.59 -19.61
CA GLU A 27 32.86 19.67 -18.23
C GLU A 27 32.10 20.97 -17.96
N VAL A 28 32.64 22.12 -18.38
CA VAL A 28 31.99 23.44 -18.17
C VAL A 28 30.68 23.53 -18.96
N LEU A 29 30.66 23.05 -20.20
CA LEU A 29 29.45 23.04 -21.04
C LEU A 29 28.42 22.05 -20.50
N GLU A 30 28.83 20.87 -20.03
CA GLU A 30 27.97 19.87 -19.40
C GLU A 30 27.33 20.42 -18.12
N GLN A 31 28.11 21.09 -17.25
CA GLN A 31 27.59 21.74 -16.04
C GLN A 31 26.60 22.87 -16.36
N SER A 32 26.94 23.73 -17.32
CA SER A 32 26.09 24.86 -17.73
C SER A 32 24.79 24.38 -18.39
N PHE A 33 24.86 23.30 -19.18
CA PHE A 33 23.70 22.67 -19.80
C PHE A 33 22.81 21.96 -18.79
N ALA A 34 23.39 21.24 -17.82
CA ALA A 34 22.66 20.65 -16.71
C ALA A 34 21.92 21.72 -15.88
N GLN A 35 22.57 22.85 -15.60
CA GLN A 35 21.94 24.00 -14.94
C GLN A 35 20.79 24.58 -15.76
N PHE A 36 20.97 24.77 -17.09
CA PHE A 36 19.92 25.25 -17.98
C PHE A 36 18.71 24.31 -18.03
N GLN A 37 18.94 22.99 -18.08
CA GLN A 37 17.87 21.98 -18.04
C GLN A 37 17.14 21.97 -16.70
N ALA A 38 17.88 22.10 -15.59
CA ALA A 38 17.31 22.20 -14.25
C ALA A 38 16.43 23.45 -14.10
N ASP A 39 16.94 24.61 -14.50
CA ASP A 39 16.22 25.90 -14.45
C ASP A 39 14.95 25.85 -15.31
N ARG A 40 15.05 25.30 -16.53
CA ARG A 40 13.89 25.14 -17.41
C ARG A 40 12.84 24.19 -16.83
N GLY A 41 13.26 23.07 -16.24
CA GLY A 41 12.37 22.15 -15.54
C GLY A 41 11.59 22.83 -14.42
N VAL A 42 12.27 23.66 -13.62
CA VAL A 42 11.65 24.46 -12.54
C VAL A 42 10.66 25.48 -13.10
N VAL A 43 10.98 26.17 -14.19
CA VAL A 43 10.06 27.13 -14.84
C VAL A 43 8.82 26.44 -15.41
N GLU A 44 8.98 25.27 -16.04
CA GLU A 44 7.86 24.47 -16.56
C GLU A 44 6.96 23.97 -15.42
N LEU A 45 7.54 23.50 -14.32
CA LEU A 45 6.80 23.12 -13.11
C LEU A 45 6.06 24.31 -12.50
N ALA A 46 6.70 25.48 -12.40
CA ALA A 46 6.07 26.70 -11.89
C ALA A 46 4.91 27.17 -12.77
N ALA A 47 5.06 27.10 -14.11
CA ALA A 47 3.99 27.40 -15.05
C ALA A 47 2.83 26.39 -14.91
N GLN A 48 3.12 25.11 -14.69
CA GLN A 48 2.11 24.08 -14.46
C GLN A 48 1.36 24.31 -13.13
N ALA A 49 2.08 24.63 -12.05
CA ALA A 49 1.49 24.98 -10.76
C ALA A 49 0.56 26.20 -10.87
N ARG A 50 0.96 27.25 -11.60
CA ARG A 50 0.11 28.42 -11.89
C ARG A 50 -1.16 28.06 -12.67
N ARG A 51 -1.07 27.19 -13.69
CA ARG A 51 -2.26 26.71 -14.43
C ARG A 51 -3.22 25.94 -13.52
N LYS A 52 -2.69 25.05 -12.66
CA LYS A 52 -3.49 24.29 -11.69
C LYS A 52 -4.18 25.21 -10.67
N ARG A 53 -3.48 26.23 -10.15
CA ARG A 53 -4.08 27.23 -9.25
C ARG A 53 -5.25 27.99 -9.87
N ARG A 54 -5.13 28.45 -11.12
CA ARG A 54 -6.26 29.08 -11.82
C ARG A 54 -7.46 28.15 -11.99
N SER A 55 -7.22 26.85 -12.22
CA SER A 55 -8.29 25.87 -12.25
C SER A 55 -8.96 25.66 -10.88
N LEU A 56 -8.21 25.82 -9.79
CA LEU A 56 -8.78 25.77 -8.43
C LEU A 56 -9.71 26.94 -8.18
N GLU A 57 -9.31 28.16 -8.56
CA GLU A 57 -10.15 29.36 -8.42
C GLU A 57 -11.51 29.21 -9.14
N GLY A 58 -11.53 28.56 -10.30
CA GLY A 58 -12.78 28.23 -10.99
C GLY A 58 -13.65 27.26 -10.20
N LEU A 59 -13.06 26.16 -9.73
CA LEU A 59 -13.77 25.16 -8.90
C LEU A 59 -14.26 25.76 -7.57
N GLU A 60 -13.54 26.72 -7.00
CA GLU A 60 -13.95 27.41 -5.76
C GLU A 60 -15.21 28.24 -5.95
N LYS A 61 -15.39 28.88 -7.10
CA LYS A 61 -16.63 29.60 -7.43
C LYS A 61 -17.81 28.63 -7.57
N ASP A 62 -17.58 27.48 -8.20
CA ASP A 62 -18.60 26.44 -8.41
C ASP A 62 -18.98 25.68 -7.12
N MET A 63 -18.22 25.85 -6.02
CA MET A 63 -18.48 25.24 -4.71
C MET A 63 -19.21 26.17 -3.73
N THR A 64 -19.79 27.26 -4.21
CA THR A 64 -20.48 28.23 -3.35
C THR A 64 -21.76 27.63 -2.77
N CYS A 65 -21.75 27.34 -1.46
CA CYS A 65 -22.92 26.86 -0.73
C CYS A 65 -23.58 28.02 0.02
N ARG A 66 -24.92 28.04 0.06
CA ARG A 66 -25.70 29.05 0.80
C ARG A 66 -25.49 28.99 2.32
N LEU A 67 -25.05 27.84 2.85
CA LEU A 67 -24.96 27.58 4.28
C LEU A 67 -23.55 27.77 4.86
N GLY A 68 -22.53 28.03 4.04
CA GLY A 68 -21.17 28.25 4.51
C GLY A 68 -20.08 27.86 3.50
N ASP A 69 -18.83 27.82 3.95
CA ASP A 69 -17.70 27.46 3.11
C ASP A 69 -17.70 25.94 2.83
N PHE A 70 -18.02 25.56 1.60
CA PHE A 70 -17.98 24.16 1.21
C PHE A 70 -16.56 23.61 1.07
N ARG A 71 -15.53 24.46 0.96
CA ARG A 71 -14.12 24.04 0.89
C ARG A 71 -13.67 23.40 2.18
N GLU A 72 -14.07 23.95 3.32
CA GLU A 72 -13.82 23.37 4.65
C GLU A 72 -14.52 22.03 4.79
N TYR A 73 -15.79 21.95 4.37
CA TYR A 73 -16.51 20.68 4.37
C TYR A 73 -15.88 19.63 3.44
N ALA A 74 -15.44 20.02 2.25
CA ALA A 74 -14.77 19.14 1.29
C ALA A 74 -13.40 18.68 1.80
N SER A 75 -12.65 19.55 2.49
CA SER A 75 -11.37 19.20 3.10
C SER A 75 -11.56 18.22 4.26
N LEU A 76 -12.58 18.40 5.10
CA LEU A 76 -12.95 17.45 6.16
C LEU A 76 -13.30 16.08 5.59
N ARG A 77 -14.11 16.01 4.52
CA ARG A 77 -14.43 14.74 3.85
C ARG A 77 -13.19 14.05 3.29
N GLN A 78 -12.27 14.81 2.70
CA GLN A 78 -11.02 14.27 2.18
C GLN A 78 -10.13 13.75 3.31
N ALA A 79 -9.99 14.50 4.40
CA ALA A 79 -9.22 14.09 5.58
C ALA A 79 -9.77 12.81 6.23
N ILE A 80 -11.09 12.66 6.31
CA ILE A 80 -11.74 11.42 6.77
C ILE A 80 -11.38 10.25 5.83
N ALA A 81 -11.53 10.44 4.52
CA ALA A 81 -11.24 9.40 3.54
C ALA A 81 -9.76 8.96 3.58
N ASP A 82 -8.83 9.91 3.73
CA ASP A 82 -7.41 9.64 3.84
C ASP A 82 -7.07 8.91 5.15
N ALA A 83 -7.63 9.36 6.28
CA ALA A 83 -7.45 8.70 7.57
C ALA A 83 -8.01 7.26 7.58
N GLU A 84 -9.17 7.03 6.94
CA GLU A 84 -9.74 5.68 6.76
C GLU A 84 -8.86 4.80 5.86
N ALA A 85 -8.34 5.36 4.78
CA ALA A 85 -7.42 4.66 3.88
C ALA A 85 -6.13 4.26 4.61
N ASP A 86 -5.55 5.16 5.40
CA ASP A 86 -4.34 4.90 6.18
C ASP A 86 -4.58 3.82 7.24
N LEU A 87 -5.66 3.92 8.01
CA LEU A 87 -6.05 2.86 8.97
C LEU A 87 -6.28 1.50 8.28
N SER A 88 -6.84 1.49 7.07
CA SER A 88 -7.03 0.28 6.29
C SER A 88 -5.70 -0.33 5.83
N ARG A 89 -4.78 0.49 5.31
CA ARG A 89 -3.43 0.07 4.90
C ARG A 89 -2.63 -0.47 6.08
N ASP A 90 -2.68 0.20 7.22
CA ASP A 90 -2.01 -0.23 8.45
C ASP A 90 -2.55 -1.58 8.94
N LYS A 91 -3.88 -1.75 8.96
CA LYS A 91 -4.51 -3.03 9.30
C LYS A 91 -4.14 -4.14 8.31
N ALA A 92 -4.06 -3.83 7.02
CA ALA A 92 -3.67 -4.80 5.99
C ALA A 92 -2.19 -5.19 6.13
N SER A 93 -1.30 -4.23 6.36
CA SER A 93 0.13 -4.46 6.60
C SER A 93 0.36 -5.30 7.86
N ALA A 94 -0.28 -4.94 8.97
CA ALA A 94 -0.19 -5.67 10.22
C ALA A 94 -0.67 -7.13 10.07
N ARG A 95 -1.80 -7.35 9.38
CA ARG A 95 -2.30 -8.70 9.07
C ARG A 95 -1.32 -9.49 8.21
N ARG A 96 -0.75 -8.90 7.15
CA ARG A 96 0.26 -9.56 6.31
C ARG A 96 1.49 -9.96 7.11
N SER A 97 2.00 -9.09 7.99
CA SER A 97 3.13 -9.41 8.86
C SER A 97 2.82 -10.50 9.89
N GLU A 98 1.62 -10.47 10.50
CA GLU A 98 1.18 -11.51 11.44
C GLU A 98 1.04 -12.86 10.75
N THR A 99 0.35 -12.91 9.61
CA THR A 99 0.22 -14.12 8.78
C THR A 99 1.58 -14.63 8.34
N GLY A 100 2.49 -13.74 7.93
CA GLY A 100 3.85 -14.12 7.56
C GLY A 100 4.58 -14.82 8.72
N ARG A 101 4.53 -14.26 9.93
CA ARG A 101 5.12 -14.88 11.12
C ARG A 101 4.50 -16.23 11.46
N SER A 102 3.17 -16.33 11.37
CA SER A 102 2.46 -17.61 11.58
C SER A 102 2.89 -18.65 10.54
N MET A 103 2.97 -18.28 9.27
CA MET A 103 3.42 -19.17 8.20
C MET A 103 4.87 -19.63 8.37
N SER A 104 5.77 -18.72 8.75
CA SER A 104 7.18 -19.06 9.02
C SER A 104 7.36 -19.97 10.26
N SER A 105 6.40 -19.97 11.19
CA SER A 105 6.45 -20.84 12.38
C SER A 105 5.93 -22.26 12.14
N LEU A 106 5.36 -22.53 10.97
CA LEU A 106 4.86 -23.86 10.61
C LEU A 106 6.01 -24.77 10.16
N GLY A 107 5.85 -26.05 10.41
CA GLY A 107 6.72 -27.11 9.91
C GLY A 107 5.99 -28.06 8.97
N ARG A 108 6.76 -28.87 8.25
CA ARG A 108 6.23 -29.99 7.47
C ARG A 108 5.48 -30.96 8.37
N GLY A 109 4.26 -31.33 7.95
CA GLY A 109 3.34 -32.16 8.71
C GLY A 109 2.36 -31.39 9.59
N ASP A 110 2.51 -30.07 9.78
CA ASP A 110 1.51 -29.31 10.51
C ASP A 110 0.17 -29.31 9.77
N VAL A 111 -0.92 -29.51 10.52
CA VAL A 111 -2.29 -29.43 9.99
C VAL A 111 -2.80 -28.02 10.24
N VAL A 112 -3.14 -27.33 9.16
CA VAL A 112 -3.59 -25.93 9.18
C VAL A 112 -5.00 -25.78 8.64
N VAL A 113 -5.70 -24.79 9.18
CA VAL A 113 -6.95 -24.28 8.62
C VAL A 113 -6.68 -22.95 7.94
N PHE A 114 -7.17 -22.84 6.71
CA PHE A 114 -7.09 -21.63 5.90
C PHE A 114 -8.43 -21.36 5.21
N ARG A 115 -8.68 -20.09 4.87
CA ARG A 115 -9.87 -19.70 4.10
C ARG A 115 -9.53 -19.68 2.61
N LYS A 116 -10.37 -20.31 1.80
CA LYS A 116 -10.35 -20.20 0.33
C LYS A 116 -11.71 -19.68 -0.12
N GLY A 117 -11.76 -18.43 -0.54
CA GLY A 117 -13.03 -17.73 -0.76
C GLY A 117 -13.82 -17.63 0.55
N ARG A 118 -15.07 -18.10 0.57
CA ARG A 118 -15.94 -18.05 1.76
C ARG A 118 -15.85 -19.28 2.68
N ARG A 119 -15.18 -20.35 2.25
CA ARG A 119 -15.14 -21.63 2.99
C ARG A 119 -13.80 -21.80 3.74
N ARG A 120 -13.88 -22.37 4.94
CA ARG A 120 -12.71 -22.87 5.68
C ARG A 120 -12.36 -24.26 5.17
N ARG A 121 -11.08 -24.53 5.00
CA ARG A 121 -10.55 -25.84 4.59
C ARG A 121 -9.37 -26.21 5.47
N HIS A 122 -9.18 -27.50 5.66
CA HIS A 122 -8.00 -28.05 6.31
C HIS A 122 -6.99 -28.47 5.25
N GLY A 123 -5.73 -28.49 5.65
CA GLY A 123 -4.69 -29.10 4.85
C GLY A 123 -3.44 -29.36 5.65
N ILE A 124 -2.58 -30.20 5.08
CA ILE A 124 -1.29 -30.57 5.67
C ILE A 124 -0.20 -29.74 4.99
N VAL A 125 0.66 -29.11 5.78
CA VAL A 125 1.84 -28.42 5.29
C VAL A 125 2.85 -29.45 4.79
N LEU A 126 3.24 -29.35 3.52
CA LEU A 126 4.22 -30.21 2.88
C LEU A 126 5.59 -29.57 2.84
N GLU A 127 5.65 -28.28 2.53
CA GLU A 127 6.90 -27.52 2.40
C GLU A 127 6.69 -26.10 2.92
N VAL A 128 7.75 -25.53 3.49
CA VAL A 128 7.81 -24.14 3.94
C VAL A 128 9.06 -23.53 3.32
N GLY A 129 8.88 -22.44 2.60
CA GLY A 129 9.94 -21.70 1.96
C GLY A 129 9.69 -20.20 2.02
N ALA A 130 10.49 -19.46 1.28
CA ALA A 130 10.30 -18.03 1.06
C ALA A 130 10.51 -17.72 -0.42
N ASP A 131 9.80 -16.72 -0.93
CA ASP A 131 10.06 -16.20 -2.26
C ASP A 131 11.33 -15.34 -2.31
N ARG A 132 11.67 -14.82 -3.49
CA ARG A 132 12.83 -13.92 -3.68
C ARG A 132 12.75 -12.62 -2.87
N THR A 133 11.55 -12.24 -2.42
CA THR A 133 11.30 -11.03 -1.63
C THR A 133 11.36 -11.28 -0.13
N GLY A 134 11.59 -12.55 0.29
CA GLY A 134 11.55 -12.96 1.69
C GLY A 134 10.15 -13.20 2.23
N THR A 135 9.12 -13.21 1.37
CA THR A 135 7.74 -13.51 1.76
C THR A 135 7.58 -15.01 1.98
N PRO A 136 7.12 -15.46 3.16
CA PRO A 136 6.98 -16.88 3.45
C PRO A 136 5.90 -17.50 2.55
N THR A 137 6.24 -18.65 1.98
CA THR A 137 5.36 -19.45 1.12
C THR A 137 5.27 -20.86 1.70
N ILE A 138 4.05 -21.35 1.92
CA ILE A 138 3.82 -22.72 2.38
C ILE A 138 3.06 -23.51 1.33
N SER A 139 3.49 -24.73 1.04
CA SER A 139 2.77 -25.66 0.16
C SER A 139 1.88 -26.55 1.02
N VAL A 140 0.56 -26.50 0.79
CA VAL A 140 -0.44 -27.21 1.60
C VAL A 140 -1.21 -28.20 0.74
N LEU A 141 -1.30 -29.45 1.20
CA LEU A 141 -2.18 -30.47 0.64
C LEU A 141 -3.58 -30.34 1.25
N GLY A 142 -4.56 -29.95 0.45
CA GLY A 142 -5.95 -29.80 0.87
C GLY A 142 -6.74 -31.12 0.90
N GLU A 143 -7.91 -31.06 1.53
CA GLU A 143 -8.90 -32.17 1.57
C GLU A 143 -9.33 -32.65 0.17
N ASP A 144 -9.26 -31.80 -0.85
CA ASP A 144 -9.58 -32.14 -2.25
C ASP A 144 -8.40 -32.82 -2.98
N SER A 145 -7.42 -33.32 -2.23
CA SER A 145 -6.17 -33.89 -2.72
C SER A 145 -5.33 -32.88 -3.51
N ARG A 146 -5.67 -31.59 -3.59
CA ARG A 146 -4.88 -30.61 -4.36
C ARG A 146 -3.80 -29.96 -3.51
N VAL A 147 -2.62 -29.76 -4.10
CA VAL A 147 -1.54 -28.96 -3.51
C VAL A 147 -1.76 -27.50 -3.87
N VAL A 148 -1.75 -26.63 -2.86
CA VAL A 148 -1.95 -25.19 -3.00
C VAL A 148 -0.81 -24.47 -2.27
N ALA A 149 -0.11 -23.58 -2.98
CA ALA A 149 0.82 -22.65 -2.36
C ALA A 149 0.05 -21.50 -1.70
N LEU A 150 0.29 -21.26 -0.41
CA LEU A 150 -0.28 -20.16 0.35
C LEU A 150 0.82 -19.16 0.72
N THR A 151 0.47 -17.89 0.56
CA THR A 151 1.26 -16.72 0.89
C THR A 151 0.39 -15.76 1.71
N PRO A 152 0.96 -14.78 2.42
CA PRO A 152 0.19 -13.76 3.13
C PRO A 152 -0.81 -13.00 2.23
N ASP A 153 -0.56 -12.92 0.92
CA ASP A 153 -1.43 -12.25 -0.04
C ASP A 153 -2.58 -13.15 -0.55
N THR A 154 -2.33 -14.45 -0.70
CA THR A 154 -3.36 -15.41 -1.15
C THR A 154 -4.24 -15.92 0.00
N ALA A 155 -3.76 -15.82 1.25
CA ALA A 155 -4.49 -16.16 2.47
C ALA A 155 -4.52 -14.96 3.46
N PRO A 156 -5.28 -13.89 3.16
CA PRO A 156 -5.27 -12.65 3.95
C PRO A 156 -5.88 -12.80 5.35
N ASP A 157 -6.75 -13.80 5.54
CA ASP A 157 -7.33 -14.16 6.85
C ASP A 157 -6.35 -14.95 7.73
N GLY A 158 -5.17 -15.27 7.19
CA GLY A 158 -4.13 -16.03 7.87
C GLY A 158 -4.33 -17.54 7.82
N VAL A 159 -3.40 -18.24 8.46
CA VAL A 159 -3.40 -19.69 8.64
C VAL A 159 -3.35 -20.01 10.12
N MET A 160 -4.15 -20.97 10.56
CA MET A 160 -4.19 -21.41 11.95
C MET A 160 -3.77 -22.85 12.04
N ARG A 161 -2.72 -23.14 12.83
CA ARG A 161 -2.35 -24.51 13.16
C ARG A 161 -3.43 -25.12 14.05
N VAL A 162 -3.98 -26.25 13.62
CA VAL A 162 -4.94 -27.04 14.40
C VAL A 162 -4.20 -28.16 15.11
N GLY A 163 -3.37 -28.91 14.37
CA GLY A 163 -2.56 -29.99 14.94
C GLY A 163 -1.34 -30.30 14.09
N ALA A 164 -0.86 -31.55 14.16
CA ALA A 164 0.21 -32.06 13.30
C ALA A 164 -0.03 -33.52 12.95
N LEU A 165 0.32 -33.90 11.73
CA LEU A 165 0.31 -35.25 11.21
C LEU A 165 1.71 -35.62 10.73
N ARG A 166 2.16 -36.83 11.08
CA ARG A 166 3.47 -37.31 10.65
C ARG A 166 3.49 -37.54 9.13
N VAL A 167 4.25 -36.74 8.41
CA VAL A 167 4.55 -36.89 6.97
C VAL A 167 5.98 -37.42 6.84
N ALA A 168 6.15 -38.59 6.23
CA ALA A 168 7.47 -39.18 6.04
C ALA A 168 8.21 -38.48 4.88
N ASP A 169 9.54 -38.42 4.95
CA ASP A 169 10.39 -37.81 3.91
C ASP A 169 10.25 -38.48 2.54
N SER A 170 9.90 -39.76 2.51
CA SER A 170 9.66 -40.53 1.28
C SER A 170 8.37 -40.18 0.53
N VAL A 171 7.49 -39.37 1.14
CA VAL A 171 6.19 -39.03 0.56
C VAL A 171 6.37 -37.95 -0.50
N ASP A 172 6.07 -38.29 -1.76
CA ASP A 172 6.18 -37.40 -2.91
C ASP A 172 4.83 -36.71 -3.20
N PRO A 173 4.73 -35.37 -3.04
CA PRO A 173 3.50 -34.62 -3.31
C PRO A 173 3.02 -34.69 -4.75
N HIS A 174 3.86 -35.07 -5.72
CA HIS A 174 3.46 -35.17 -7.11
C HIS A 174 2.77 -36.49 -7.44
N ARG A 175 2.94 -37.52 -6.60
CA ARG A 175 2.33 -38.84 -6.82
C ARG A 175 0.90 -38.88 -6.27
N PRO A 176 -0.11 -39.20 -7.10
CA PRO A 176 -1.51 -39.24 -6.66
C PRO A 176 -1.77 -40.19 -5.48
N ARG A 177 -1.16 -41.39 -5.50
CA ARG A 177 -1.32 -42.40 -4.44
C ARG A 177 -0.86 -41.89 -3.06
N ASP A 178 0.24 -41.17 -3.03
CA ASP A 178 0.84 -40.63 -1.81
C ASP A 178 -0.01 -39.48 -1.25
N ARG A 179 -0.51 -38.60 -2.12
CA ARG A 179 -1.49 -37.57 -1.77
C ARG A 179 -2.75 -38.15 -1.18
N ASP A 180 -3.37 -39.12 -1.84
CA ASP A 180 -4.64 -39.71 -1.41
C ASP A 180 -4.49 -40.41 -0.05
N ARG A 181 -3.36 -41.08 0.20
CA ARG A 181 -3.06 -41.67 1.51
C ARG A 181 -2.93 -40.63 2.62
N LEU A 182 -2.29 -39.49 2.35
CA LEU A 182 -2.21 -38.38 3.31
C LEU A 182 -3.58 -37.74 3.56
N VAL A 183 -4.40 -37.58 2.52
CA VAL A 183 -5.76 -37.02 2.62
C VAL A 183 -6.64 -37.94 3.47
N GLN A 184 -6.61 -39.26 3.27
CA GLN A 184 -7.37 -40.19 4.11
C GLN A 184 -6.97 -40.05 5.59
N ARG A 185 -5.67 -40.02 5.89
CA ARG A 185 -5.18 -39.80 7.26
C ARG A 185 -5.60 -38.45 7.85
N LEU A 186 -5.66 -37.39 7.03
CA LEU A 186 -6.17 -36.09 7.45
C LEU A 186 -7.66 -36.17 7.81
N VAL A 187 -8.47 -36.77 6.93
CA VAL A 187 -9.91 -36.92 7.14
C VAL A 187 -10.21 -37.77 8.37
N ASP A 188 -9.47 -38.86 8.58
CA ASP A 188 -9.62 -39.73 9.75
C ASP A 188 -9.26 -38.98 11.04
N ALA A 189 -8.15 -38.24 11.07
CA ALA A 189 -7.74 -37.44 12.22
C ALA A 189 -8.71 -36.28 12.54
N LEU A 190 -9.33 -35.69 11.50
CA LEU A 190 -10.38 -34.67 11.69
C LEU A 190 -11.67 -35.27 12.25
N ARG A 191 -12.01 -36.51 11.86
CA ARG A 191 -13.19 -37.22 12.38
C ARG A 191 -12.99 -37.74 13.80
N SER A 192 -11.77 -38.16 14.15
CA SER A 192 -11.46 -38.64 15.51
C SER A 192 -11.32 -37.52 16.53
N GLY A 193 -11.10 -36.28 16.10
CA GLY A 193 -10.91 -35.13 17.00
C GLY A 193 -9.50 -35.05 17.61
N ASP A 194 -8.55 -35.88 17.18
CA ASP A 194 -7.18 -35.96 17.71
C ASP A 194 -6.31 -34.73 17.40
N LEU A 195 -6.85 -33.76 16.67
CA LEU A 195 -6.12 -32.58 16.21
C LEU A 195 -6.25 -31.38 17.14
N GLU A 196 -6.77 -31.51 18.36
CA GLU A 196 -6.82 -30.38 19.30
C GLU A 196 -5.45 -30.12 19.95
N GLY A 197 -4.61 -29.31 19.30
CA GLY A 197 -3.27 -29.01 19.80
C GLY A 197 -2.72 -27.65 19.37
N GLY A 198 -3.01 -26.61 20.16
CA GLY A 198 -2.01 -25.58 20.43
C GLY A 198 -2.12 -24.26 19.66
N GLY A 199 -3.27 -23.58 19.75
CA GLY A 199 -3.37 -22.16 19.39
C GLY A 199 -3.00 -21.23 20.54
N LYS A 200 -1.77 -21.25 21.08
CA LYS A 200 -1.32 -20.17 21.98
C LYS A 200 -1.22 -18.89 21.15
N ARG A 201 -2.24 -18.04 21.26
CA ARG A 201 -2.22 -16.67 20.72
C ARG A 201 -1.07 -15.93 21.41
N THR A 202 0.09 -15.86 20.77
CA THR A 202 1.19 -14.99 21.19
C THR A 202 0.74 -13.53 21.00
N ARG A 203 0.02 -13.03 21.99
CA ARG A 203 -0.30 -11.62 22.14
C ARG A 203 0.92 -10.90 22.69
N THR A 204 1.84 -10.56 21.80
CA THR A 204 2.80 -9.49 22.05
C THR A 204 2.70 -8.50 20.90
N ARG A 205 1.62 -7.72 20.92
CA ARG A 205 1.61 -6.46 20.15
C ARG A 205 2.59 -5.53 20.84
N SER A 206 3.50 -4.95 20.05
CA SER A 206 4.23 -3.75 20.46
C SER A 206 3.22 -2.68 20.91
N SER A 207 3.29 -2.28 22.17
CA SER A 207 2.41 -1.26 22.78
C SER A 207 2.36 0.03 21.95
N ARG A 208 3.48 0.40 21.32
CA ARG A 208 3.61 1.58 20.47
C ARG A 208 2.79 1.53 19.18
N ALA A 209 2.70 0.35 18.54
CA ALA A 209 1.90 0.18 17.32
C ALA A 209 0.39 0.10 17.59
N GLN A 210 0.01 -0.27 18.81
CA GLN A 210 -1.38 -0.18 19.27
C GLN A 210 -1.73 1.28 19.57
N ALA A 211 -0.91 1.98 20.36
CA ALA A 211 -1.12 3.39 20.69
C ALA A 211 -1.27 4.29 19.44
N ARG A 212 -0.41 4.12 18.42
CA ARG A 212 -0.53 4.86 17.15
C ARG A 212 -1.88 4.64 16.46
N ARG A 213 -2.40 3.40 16.46
CA ARG A 213 -3.69 3.08 15.86
C ARG A 213 -4.83 3.69 16.67
N ASP A 214 -4.74 3.65 17.99
CA ASP A 214 -5.75 4.23 18.87
C ASP A 214 -5.84 5.75 18.67
N SER A 215 -4.70 6.46 18.60
CA SER A 215 -4.66 7.89 18.27
C SER A 215 -5.21 8.21 16.88
N ALA A 216 -4.97 7.35 15.88
CA ALA A 216 -5.52 7.53 14.54
C ALA A 216 -7.05 7.33 14.50
N ILE A 217 -7.59 6.41 15.32
CA ILE A 217 -9.03 6.20 15.48
C ILE A 217 -9.67 7.42 16.14
N GLU A 218 -9.06 7.93 17.22
CA GLU A 218 -9.54 9.14 17.91
C GLU A 218 -9.56 10.37 16.97
N ASN A 219 -8.51 10.56 16.17
CA ASN A 219 -8.47 11.61 15.15
C ASN A 219 -9.60 11.44 14.10
N LEU A 220 -9.87 10.22 13.65
CA LEU A 220 -10.97 9.95 12.72
C LEU A 220 -12.33 10.28 13.32
N GLU A 221 -12.54 9.95 14.60
CA GLU A 221 -13.77 10.29 15.33
C GLU A 221 -13.94 11.80 15.48
N ARG A 222 -12.87 12.53 15.78
CA ARG A 222 -12.86 14.00 15.81
C ARG A 222 -13.25 14.59 14.45
N LEU A 223 -12.59 14.18 13.36
CA LEU A 223 -12.90 14.67 12.00
C LEU A 223 -14.36 14.39 11.61
N ARG A 224 -14.88 13.21 11.97
CA ARG A 224 -16.29 12.86 11.74
C ARG A 224 -17.23 13.74 12.57
N HIS A 225 -16.86 14.11 13.78
CA HIS A 225 -17.63 15.03 14.60
C HIS A 225 -17.64 16.43 13.98
N GLU A 226 -16.48 16.98 13.61
CA GLU A 226 -16.35 18.28 12.92
C GLU A 226 -17.15 18.33 11.61
N MET A 227 -17.12 17.25 10.82
CA MET A 227 -17.91 17.18 9.59
C MET A 227 -19.42 17.21 9.87
N ARG A 228 -19.89 16.56 10.94
CA ARG A 228 -21.32 16.54 11.29
C ARG A 228 -21.81 17.88 11.86
N SER A 229 -20.97 18.59 12.60
CA SER A 229 -21.29 19.91 13.14
C SER A 229 -21.19 21.03 12.08
N HIS A 230 -20.56 20.75 10.93
CA HIS A 230 -20.39 21.74 9.88
C HIS A 230 -21.74 22.16 9.24
N PRO A 231 -22.01 23.47 9.06
CA PRO A 231 -23.28 23.98 8.50
C PRO A 231 -23.67 23.36 7.14
N CYS A 232 -22.69 23.20 6.24
CA CYS A 232 -22.89 22.56 4.93
C CYS A 232 -23.30 21.08 4.98
N HIS A 233 -23.25 20.40 6.13
CA HIS A 233 -23.66 19.00 6.26
C HIS A 233 -25.15 18.79 5.97
N GLY A 234 -25.98 19.77 6.33
CA GLY A 234 -27.44 19.79 6.12
C GLY A 234 -27.88 20.39 4.77
N CYS A 235 -26.95 20.73 3.87
CA CYS A 235 -27.31 21.31 2.58
C CYS A 235 -28.10 20.30 1.71
N PRO A 236 -29.23 20.67 1.08
CA PRO A 236 -29.97 19.79 0.17
C PRO A 236 -29.14 19.42 -1.08
N ASP A 237 -28.36 20.38 -1.59
CA ASP A 237 -27.51 20.21 -2.79
C ASP A 237 -26.10 19.68 -2.44
N ARG A 238 -25.92 19.10 -1.25
CA ARG A 238 -24.61 18.69 -0.73
C ARG A 238 -23.86 17.74 -1.66
N GLU A 239 -24.55 16.80 -2.31
CA GLU A 239 -23.90 15.82 -3.18
C GLU A 239 -23.39 16.43 -4.49
N GLU A 240 -24.03 17.49 -4.99
CA GLU A 240 -23.57 18.23 -6.16
C GLU A 240 -22.30 19.01 -5.81
N HIS A 241 -22.34 19.79 -4.73
CA HIS A 241 -21.16 20.46 -4.19
C HIS A 241 -20.03 19.45 -3.90
N ALA A 242 -20.35 18.26 -3.37
CA ALA A 242 -19.35 17.22 -3.08
C ALA A 242 -18.66 16.67 -4.32
N ARG A 243 -19.31 16.65 -5.49
CA ARG A 243 -18.66 16.25 -6.75
C ARG A 243 -17.60 17.27 -7.15
N VAL A 244 -17.92 18.56 -7.06
CA VAL A 244 -16.97 19.64 -7.33
C VAL A 244 -15.87 19.66 -6.28
N GLY A 245 -16.23 19.48 -5.01
CA GLY A 245 -15.30 19.32 -3.88
C GLY A 245 -14.27 18.22 -4.09
N ARG A 246 -14.67 17.04 -4.58
CA ARG A 246 -13.72 15.97 -4.92
C ARG A 246 -12.74 16.37 -6.04
N LYS A 247 -13.22 17.10 -7.05
CA LYS A 247 -12.35 17.62 -8.13
C LYS A 247 -11.38 18.66 -7.56
N TRP A 248 -11.85 19.56 -6.71
CA TRP A 248 -11.03 20.58 -6.06
C TRP A 248 -9.96 19.95 -5.16
N SER A 249 -10.31 19.00 -4.28
CA SER A 249 -9.34 18.35 -3.39
C SER A 249 -8.22 17.64 -4.17
N ARG A 250 -8.56 16.97 -5.28
CA ARG A 250 -7.56 16.37 -6.18
C ARG A 250 -6.68 17.42 -6.84
N ALA A 251 -7.28 18.46 -7.42
CA ALA A 251 -6.54 19.54 -8.07
C ALA A 251 -5.63 20.29 -7.08
N LYS A 252 -6.04 20.40 -5.81
CA LYS A 252 -5.27 21.01 -4.72
C LYS A 252 -4.07 20.14 -4.37
N ALA A 253 -4.29 18.84 -4.17
CA ALA A 253 -3.20 17.89 -3.91
C ALA A 253 -2.17 17.86 -5.06
N ASP A 254 -2.63 17.89 -6.31
CA ASP A 254 -1.75 18.01 -7.49
C ASP A 254 -0.93 19.30 -7.46
N ALA A 255 -1.57 20.44 -7.18
CA ALA A 255 -0.91 21.74 -7.13
C ALA A 255 0.13 21.80 -5.99
N ASP A 256 -0.21 21.27 -4.82
CA ASP A 256 0.69 21.19 -3.66
C ASP A 256 1.84 20.21 -3.91
N SER A 257 1.61 19.12 -4.65
CA SER A 257 2.67 18.21 -5.06
C SER A 257 3.63 18.85 -6.06
N LEU A 258 3.12 19.64 -7.02
CA LEU A 258 3.97 20.37 -7.96
C LEU A 258 4.78 21.46 -7.25
N GLN A 259 4.16 22.15 -6.29
CA GLN A 259 4.82 23.17 -5.50
C GLN A 259 5.95 22.61 -4.63
N ARG A 260 5.79 21.40 -4.07
CA ARG A 260 6.85 20.72 -3.29
C ARG A 260 8.03 20.23 -4.12
N ARG A 261 7.87 20.12 -5.45
CA ARG A 261 8.92 19.69 -6.39
C ARG A 261 9.76 20.85 -6.94
N ILE A 262 9.29 22.08 -6.74
CA ILE A 262 9.99 23.34 -7.06
C ILE A 262 10.88 23.68 -5.86
#